data_AF-A0A2M8N4J4-F1
#
_entry.id   AF-A0A2M8N4J4-F1
#
_cell.length_a   1.000
_cell.length_b   1.000
_cell.length_c   1.000
_cell.angle_alpha   90.00
_cell.angle_beta   90.00
_cell.angle_gamma   90.00
#
_symmetry.space_group_name_H-M   'P 1'
#
loop_
_entity.id
_entity.type
_entity.pdbx_description
1 polymer ?
#
loop_
_entity_poly.entity_id
_entity_poly.type
_entity_poly.pdbx_seq_one_letter_code
_entity_poly.pdbx_strand_id
1 'polypeptide(L)'
;VEKVRSIALWGRSMGAVVALMAHAQNSDIAALVLDSPFSNLKDLCGELAAKYSKLPGFLVNILWYFLKRKIHQKIAVDLDNLNTMDYVDKCVGSALFVTA
;
A
#
# COMPACT_ATOMS: atom_id res chain seq x y z
N VAL A 1 -2.69 -17.72 33.00
CA VAL A 1 -2.88 -17.39 31.58
C VAL A 1 -2.18 -16.08 31.32
N GLU A 2 -1.10 -16.08 30.53
CA GLU A 2 -0.41 -14.82 30.18
C GLU A 2 -1.32 -13.93 29.32
N LYS A 3 -1.37 -12.63 29.63
CA LYS A 3 -2.09 -11.63 28.86
C LYS A 3 -1.13 -10.95 27.87
N VAL A 4 -1.48 -10.96 26.59
CA VAL A 4 -0.81 -10.14 25.57
C VAL A 4 -1.08 -8.66 25.88
N ARG A 5 -0.01 -7.87 26.04
CA ARG A 5 -0.10 -6.43 26.36
C ARG A 5 -0.07 -5.53 25.14
N SER A 6 0.62 -5.94 24.08
CA SER A 6 0.79 -5.15 22.86
C SER A 6 0.95 -6.07 21.65
N ILE A 7 0.48 -5.59 20.51
CA ILE A 7 0.57 -6.28 19.22
C ILE A 7 1.26 -5.33 18.24
N ALA A 8 2.23 -5.84 17.50
CA ALA A 8 2.85 -5.13 16.38
C ALA A 8 2.49 -5.84 15.08
N LEU A 9 2.42 -5.08 13.98
CA LEU A 9 2.21 -5.64 12.65
C LEU A 9 3.50 -5.56 11.83
N TRP A 10 3.87 -6.68 11.25
CA TRP A 10 4.87 -6.73 10.19
C TRP A 10 4.18 -7.03 8.87
N GLY A 11 4.46 -6.21 7.87
CA GLY A 11 4.01 -6.42 6.51
C GLY A 11 5.15 -6.29 5.52
N ARG A 12 5.06 -7.05 4.42
CA ARG A 12 5.98 -6.98 3.28
C ARG A 12 5.24 -6.62 1.99
N SER A 13 5.81 -5.75 1.17
CA SER A 13 5.23 -5.31 -0.09
C SER A 13 3.80 -4.78 0.12
N MET A 14 2.80 -5.32 -0.58
CA MET A 14 1.39 -4.98 -0.36
C MET A 14 0.95 -5.21 1.11
N GLY A 15 1.51 -6.21 1.79
CA GLY A 15 1.23 -6.45 3.21
C GLY A 15 1.69 -5.30 4.10
N ALA A 16 2.77 -4.59 3.75
CA ALA A 16 3.23 -3.42 4.48
C ALA A 16 2.23 -2.26 4.34
N VAL A 17 1.71 -2.05 3.13
CA VAL A 17 0.67 -1.06 2.85
C VAL A 17 -0.61 -1.37 3.64
N VAL A 18 -1.04 -2.64 3.67
CA VAL A 18 -2.20 -3.07 4.46
C VAL A 18 -1.97 -2.88 5.96
N ALA A 19 -0.79 -3.21 6.48
CA ALA A 19 -0.46 -2.99 7.89
C ALA A 19 -0.52 -1.51 8.28
N LEU A 20 0.00 -0.62 7.41
CA LEU A 20 -0.08 0.83 7.60
C LEU A 20 -1.53 1.32 7.58
N MET A 21 -2.33 0.91 6.60
CA MET A 21 -3.74 1.28 6.51
C MET A 21 -4.57 0.75 7.69
N ALA A 22 -4.23 -0.43 8.21
CA ALA A 22 -4.86 -1.01 9.39
C ALA A 22 -4.51 -0.21 10.65
N HIS A 23 -3.26 0.19 10.81
CA HIS A 23 -2.81 1.04 11.92
C HIS A 23 -3.45 2.42 11.91
N ALA A 24 -3.62 3.02 10.73
CA ALA A 24 -4.34 4.28 10.57
C ALA A 24 -5.83 4.21 11.01
N GLN A 25 -6.40 3.01 11.09
CA GLN A 25 -7.77 2.78 11.54
C GLN A 25 -7.84 2.25 12.99
N ASN A 26 -6.74 1.74 13.54
CA ASN A 26 -6.70 1.12 14.85
C ASN A 26 -5.42 1.48 15.61
N SER A 27 -5.56 2.36 16.60
CA SER A 27 -4.48 2.81 17.47
C SER A 27 -4.01 1.78 18.50
N ASP A 28 -4.67 0.63 18.64
CA ASP A 28 -4.24 -0.44 19.56
C ASP A 28 -3.01 -1.21 19.05
N ILE A 29 -2.68 -1.06 17.77
CA ILE A 29 -1.45 -1.60 17.19
C ILE A 29 -0.28 -0.75 17.71
N ALA A 30 0.64 -1.38 18.44
CA ALA A 30 1.69 -0.67 19.15
C ALA A 30 2.84 -0.22 18.24
N ALA A 31 3.12 -0.98 17.18
CA ALA A 31 4.23 -0.71 16.26
C ALA A 31 4.04 -1.38 14.90
N LEU A 32 4.78 -0.86 13.91
CA LEU A 32 4.83 -1.36 12.54
C LEU A 32 6.24 -1.72 12.10
N VAL A 33 6.37 -2.80 11.35
CA VAL A 33 7.52 -3.08 10.49
C VAL A 33 7.03 -3.13 9.05
N LEU A 34 7.52 -2.23 8.23
CA LEU A 34 7.07 -2.00 6.86
C LEU A 34 8.21 -2.33 5.91
N ASP A 35 8.21 -3.57 5.42
CA ASP A 35 9.19 -4.07 4.45
C ASP A 35 8.70 -3.77 3.02
N SER A 36 9.49 -2.99 2.27
CA SER A 36 9.27 -2.60 0.88
C SER A 36 7.85 -2.10 0.56
N PRO A 37 7.26 -1.18 1.37
CA PRO A 37 5.98 -0.58 1.05
C PRO A 37 6.07 0.27 -0.21
N PHE A 38 4.96 0.42 -0.92
CA PHE A 38 4.79 1.40 -1.99
C PHE A 38 3.83 2.51 -1.54
N SER A 39 4.02 3.73 -2.03
CA SER A 39 3.19 4.90 -1.68
C SER A 39 1.84 4.90 -2.38
N ASN A 40 1.80 4.50 -3.65
CA ASN A 40 0.57 4.31 -4.39
C ASN A 40 0.74 3.25 -5.49
N LEU A 41 -0.38 2.60 -5.84
CA LEU A 41 -0.39 1.47 -6.77
C LEU A 41 -0.06 1.87 -8.21
N LYS A 42 -0.38 3.11 -8.61
CA LYS A 42 -0.13 3.60 -9.97
C LYS A 42 1.35 3.69 -10.26
N ASP A 43 2.11 4.29 -9.34
CA ASP A 43 3.56 4.44 -9.45
C ASP A 43 4.24 3.07 -9.45
N LEU A 44 3.80 2.16 -8.57
CA LEU A 44 4.28 0.77 -8.57
C LEU A 44 4.05 0.09 -9.93
N CYS A 45 2.86 0.23 -10.52
CA CYS A 45 2.60 -0.30 -11.86
C CYS A 45 3.51 0.33 -12.92
N GLY A 46 3.79 1.64 -12.80
CA GLY A 46 4.75 2.36 -13.64
C GLY A 46 6.16 1.81 -13.55
N GLU A 47 6.66 1.63 -12.34
CA GLU A 47 7.99 1.08 -12.06
C GLU A 47 8.12 -0.36 -12.56
N LEU A 48 7.11 -1.20 -12.31
CA LEU A 48 7.10 -2.58 -12.78
C LEU A 48 7.04 -2.67 -14.30
N ALA A 49 6.24 -1.81 -14.94
CA ALA A 49 6.20 -1.72 -16.40
C ALA A 49 7.56 -1.29 -16.94
N ALA A 50 8.19 -0.26 -16.40
CA ALA A 50 9.51 0.19 -16.85
C ALA A 50 10.61 -0.88 -16.63
N LYS A 51 10.51 -1.63 -15.53
CA LYS A 51 11.51 -2.65 -15.15
C LYS A 51 11.38 -3.95 -15.95
N TYR A 52 10.15 -4.42 -16.18
CA TYR A 52 9.88 -5.74 -16.77
C TYR A 52 9.36 -5.68 -18.20
N SER A 53 9.06 -4.49 -18.73
CA SER A 53 8.60 -4.32 -20.10
C SER A 53 9.30 -3.15 -20.79
N LYS A 54 9.33 -3.16 -22.12
CA LYS A 54 9.84 -2.04 -22.94
C LYS A 54 8.75 -1.02 -23.27
N LEU A 55 7.70 -0.95 -22.44
CA LEU A 55 6.55 -0.11 -22.72
C LEU A 55 6.90 1.37 -22.46
N PRO A 56 6.67 2.27 -23.43
CA PRO A 56 6.72 3.71 -23.19
C PRO A 56 5.76 4.16 -22.09
N GLY A 57 6.15 5.15 -21.29
CA GLY A 57 5.35 5.63 -20.16
C GLY A 57 3.91 6.07 -20.51
N PHE A 58 3.68 6.59 -21.72
CA PHE A 58 2.34 6.98 -22.17
C PHE A 58 1.40 5.76 -22.30
N LEU A 59 1.92 4.59 -22.69
CA LEU A 59 1.14 3.35 -22.78
C LEU A 59 0.74 2.85 -21.40
N VAL A 60 1.59 3.03 -20.39
CA VAL A 60 1.28 2.65 -19.00
C VAL A 60 0.09 3.44 -18.47
N ASN A 61 0.02 4.75 -18.75
CA ASN A 61 -1.11 5.57 -18.34
C ASN A 61 -2.43 5.13 -19.00
N ILE A 62 -2.38 4.71 -20.27
CA ILE A 62 -3.54 4.16 -20.98
C ILE A 62 -3.97 2.83 -20.33
N LEU A 63 -3.03 1.92 -20.08
CA LEU A 63 -3.31 0.66 -19.40
C LEU A 63 -3.89 0.88 -18.01
N TRP A 64 -3.34 1.82 -17.25
CA TRP A 64 -3.83 2.20 -15.92
C TRP A 64 -5.30 2.62 -15.95
N TYR A 65 -5.69 3.48 -16.90
CA TYR A 65 -7.09 3.89 -17.07
C TYR A 65 -8.02 2.69 -17.29
N PHE A 66 -7.65 1.76 -18.16
CA PHE A 66 -8.45 0.56 -18.41
C PHE A 66 -8.48 -0.39 -17.21
N LEU A 67 -7.36 -0.53 -16.49
CA LEU A 67 -7.26 -1.36 -15.30
C LEU A 67 -8.17 -0.82 -14.20
N LYS A 68 -8.09 0.50 -13.95
CA LYS A 68 -8.95 1.23 -13.02
C LYS A 68 -10.42 1.00 -13.34
N ARG A 69 -10.81 1.18 -14.60
CA ARG A 69 -12.21 0.97 -15.03
C ARG A 69 -12.68 -0.46 -14.80
N LYS A 70 -11.85 -1.46 -15.12
CA LYS A 70 -12.19 -2.88 -14.91
C LYS A 70 -12.33 -3.22 -13.43
N ILE A 71 -11.45 -2.72 -12.57
CA ILE A 71 -11.50 -2.98 -11.13
C ILE A 71 -12.72 -2.32 -10.52
N HIS A 72 -12.99 -1.05 -10.86
CA HIS A 72 -14.17 -0.34 -10.40
C HIS A 72 -15.46 -1.06 -10.81
N GLN A 73 -15.56 -1.55 -12.05
CA GLN A 73 -16.73 -2.32 -12.51
C GLN A 73 -16.92 -3.65 -11.77
N LYS A 74 -15.85 -4.29 -11.30
CA LYS A 74 -15.91 -5.60 -10.64
C LYS A 74 -16.22 -5.52 -9.15
N ILE A 75 -15.64 -4.55 -8.45
CA ILE A 75 -15.68 -4.51 -6.98
C ILE A 75 -16.12 -3.15 -6.42
N ALA A 76 -16.56 -2.21 -7.28
CA ALA A 76 -16.98 -0.85 -6.90
C ALA A 76 -15.92 -0.03 -6.13
N VAL A 77 -14.65 -0.44 -6.19
CA VAL A 77 -13.53 0.27 -5.56
C VAL A 77 -12.95 1.26 -6.55
N ASP A 78 -12.73 2.50 -6.09
CA ASP A 78 -11.90 3.46 -6.81
C ASP A 78 -10.43 3.30 -6.38
N LEU A 79 -9.56 2.92 -7.33
CA LEU A 79 -8.13 2.77 -7.08
C LEU A 79 -7.42 4.08 -6.74
N ASP A 80 -7.95 5.22 -7.16
CA ASP A 80 -7.33 6.52 -6.85
C ASP A 80 -7.56 6.88 -5.37
N ASN A 81 -8.58 6.30 -4.73
CA ASN A 81 -8.81 6.42 -3.28
C ASN A 81 -7.94 5.44 -2.46
N LEU A 82 -7.13 4.61 -3.11
CA LEU A 82 -6.19 3.67 -2.49
C LEU A 82 -4.77 4.28 -2.48
N ASN A 83 -4.67 5.50 -1.97
CA ASN A 83 -3.41 6.18 -1.77
C ASN A 83 -2.95 6.01 -0.31
N THR A 84 -1.84 5.31 -0.11
CA THR A 84 -1.31 5.02 1.23
C THR A 84 -0.93 6.30 1.98
N MET A 85 -0.56 7.35 1.25
CA MET A 85 -0.20 8.65 1.83
C MET A 85 -1.34 9.29 2.63
N ASP A 86 -2.59 9.06 2.24
CA ASP A 86 -3.78 9.62 2.90
C ASP A 86 -4.03 9.03 4.32
N TYR A 87 -3.27 7.99 4.67
CA TYR A 87 -3.36 7.27 5.94
C TYR A 87 -2.17 7.52 6.87
N VAL A 88 -1.05 8.05 6.35
CA VAL A 88 0.19 8.19 7.13
C VAL A 88 0.00 9.12 8.33
N ASP A 89 -0.69 10.25 8.14
CA ASP A 89 -0.92 11.22 9.22
C ASP A 89 -1.81 10.70 10.36
N LYS A 90 -2.54 9.60 10.11
CA LYS A 90 -3.41 8.95 11.11
C LYS A 90 -2.68 7.86 11.89
N CYS A 91 -1.49 7.47 11.46
CA CYS A 91 -0.68 6.45 12.10
C CYS A 91 0.01 7.01 13.35
N VAL A 92 -0.51 6.67 14.53
CA VAL A 92 0.07 7.08 15.81
C VAL A 92 0.90 5.93 16.40
N GLY A 93 2.22 5.97 16.29
CA GLY A 93 3.08 4.88 16.79
C GLY A 93 4.47 4.82 16.15
N SER A 94 5.27 3.86 16.60
CA SER A 94 6.59 3.61 16.03
C SER A 94 6.49 2.76 14.76
N ALA A 95 7.15 3.18 13.69
CA ALA A 95 7.22 2.42 12.44
C ALA A 95 8.68 2.28 11.99
N LEU A 96 9.10 1.06 11.66
CA LEU A 96 10.39 0.77 11.04
C LEU A 96 10.18 0.46 9.56
N PHE A 97 10.79 1.26 8.69
CA PHE A 97 10.80 1.02 7.25
C PHE A 97 12.05 0.21 6.87
N VAL A 98 11.83 -0.89 6.15
CA VAL A 98 12.90 -1.74 5.60
C VAL A 98 12.76 -1.70 4.09
N THR A 99 13.81 -1.35 3.37
CA THR A 99 13.81 -1.29 1.90
C THR A 99 15.10 -1.89 1.36
N ALA A 100 15.06 -2.46 0.15
CA ALA A 100 16.18 -3.15 -0.50
C ALA A 100 16.42 -2.60 -1.90
#